data_AF-A0A7L9BT75-F1
#
_entry.id   AF-A0A7L9BT75-F1
#
_cell.length_a   1.000
_cell.length_b   1.000
_cell.length_c   1.000
_cell.angle_alpha   90.00
_cell.angle_beta   90.00
_cell.angle_gamma   90.00
#
_symmetry.space_group_name_H-M   'P 1'
#
loop_
_entity.id
_entity.type
_entity.pdbx_description
1 polymer ?
#
loop_
_entity_poly.entity_id
_entity_poly.type
_entity_poly.pdbx_seq_one_letter_code
_entity_poly.pdbx_strand_id
1 'polypeptide(L)'
;MTDSVGKALADARVEGYELRPVQMQENSEPAKRRSKKPMIKLPYSGPKLWDLWVTAWTRLDRDRSSVTEERREDGKVTYKVSGVQHVETSWDQQCMELVKRMQPRIPEEGVFVQPVRGIFRVEELPAWIYCTDDVKRLVEEHNFTNVSFLEMGDVLDEPLDDLPPIVP
;
A
#
# COMPACT_ATOMS: atom_id res chain seq x y z
N MET A 1 -17.01 18.97 -9.92
CA MET A 1 -15.55 18.97 -9.67
C MET A 1 -15.15 17.53 -9.48
N THR A 2 -14.23 17.00 -10.26
CA THR A 2 -13.62 15.71 -9.94
C THR A 2 -12.68 15.99 -8.77
N ASP A 3 -13.04 15.54 -7.57
CA ASP A 3 -12.10 15.60 -6.45
C ASP A 3 -10.87 14.76 -6.81
N SER A 4 -9.72 15.14 -6.25
CA SER A 4 -8.51 14.33 -6.38
C SER A 4 -8.33 13.52 -5.11
N VAL A 5 -7.76 12.32 -5.20
CA VAL A 5 -7.44 11.48 -4.04
C VAL A 5 -6.73 12.29 -2.96
N GLY A 6 -5.72 13.09 -3.35
CA GLY A 6 -4.98 13.93 -2.41
C GLY A 6 -5.83 14.97 -1.68
N LYS A 7 -6.86 15.53 -2.34
CA LYS A 7 -7.80 16.45 -1.71
C LYS A 7 -8.69 15.72 -0.70
N ALA A 8 -9.27 14.59 -1.07
CA ALA A 8 -10.12 13.79 -0.17
C ALA A 8 -9.35 13.36 1.09
N LEU A 9 -8.12 12.88 0.92
CA LEU A 9 -7.24 12.52 2.03
C LEU A 9 -6.93 13.72 2.95
N ALA A 10 -6.70 14.90 2.38
CA ALA A 10 -6.41 16.12 3.14
C ALA A 10 -7.64 16.62 3.90
N ASP A 11 -8.81 16.63 3.25
CA ASP A 11 -10.09 17.04 3.84
C ASP A 11 -10.47 16.12 5.02
N ALA A 12 -10.21 14.82 4.88
CA ALA A 12 -10.41 13.82 5.93
C ALA A 12 -9.30 13.78 6.99
N ARG A 13 -8.25 14.61 6.85
CA ARG A 13 -7.08 14.67 7.77
C ARG A 13 -6.41 13.32 7.96
N VAL A 14 -6.26 12.55 6.88
CA VAL A 14 -5.55 11.26 6.92
C VAL A 14 -4.08 11.48 7.31
N GLU A 15 -3.56 10.60 8.16
CA GLU A 15 -2.19 10.68 8.67
C GLU A 15 -1.20 9.85 7.83
N GLY A 16 0.10 10.07 8.07
CA GLY A 16 1.17 9.21 7.60
C GLY A 16 1.63 9.41 6.15
N TYR A 17 1.23 10.51 5.52
CA TYR A 17 1.70 10.87 4.19
C TYR A 17 1.90 12.38 4.00
N GLU A 18 2.62 12.74 2.94
CA GLU A 18 2.75 14.08 2.39
C GLU A 18 2.45 14.05 0.89
N LEU A 19 1.87 15.13 0.35
CA LEU A 19 1.73 15.32 -1.10
C LEU A 19 2.83 16.24 -1.61
N ARG A 20 3.61 15.75 -2.57
CA ARG A 20 4.66 16.54 -3.22
C ARG A 20 4.32 16.78 -4.68
N PRO A 21 4.63 17.95 -5.25
CA PRO A 21 4.41 18.17 -6.68
C PRO A 21 5.26 17.20 -7.51
N VAL A 22 4.67 16.57 -8.51
CA VAL A 22 5.43 15.69 -9.42
C VAL A 22 6.35 16.52 -10.32
N GLN A 23 7.56 16.04 -10.53
CA GLN A 23 8.51 16.67 -11.44
C GLN A 23 8.09 16.45 -12.90
N MET A 24 7.89 17.56 -13.62
CA MET A 24 7.57 17.59 -15.04
C MET A 24 8.86 17.68 -15.86
N GLN A 25 8.97 16.91 -16.95
CA GLN A 25 10.10 16.99 -17.86
C GLN A 25 9.62 17.39 -19.27
N GLU A 26 10.17 18.50 -19.75
CA GLU A 26 10.05 18.88 -21.16
C GLU A 26 10.86 17.92 -22.03
N ASN A 27 10.36 17.57 -23.23
CA ASN A 27 10.98 16.60 -24.15
C ASN A 27 12.39 17.07 -24.59
N SER A 28 13.38 16.88 -23.71
CA SER A 28 14.78 17.21 -23.95
C SER A 28 15.59 15.96 -23.64
N GLU A 29 15.90 15.24 -24.71
CA GLU A 29 16.66 13.98 -24.80
C GLU A 29 16.12 12.76 -24.00
N PRO A 30 16.34 11.53 -24.49
CA PRO A 30 16.04 10.33 -23.71
C PRO A 30 16.80 10.40 -22.39
N ALA A 31 16.07 10.24 -21.28
CA ALA A 31 16.63 10.30 -19.92
C ALA A 31 17.92 9.46 -19.86
N LYS A 32 19.07 10.14 -19.74
CA LYS A 32 20.38 9.49 -19.61
C LYS A 32 20.39 8.72 -18.30
N ARG A 33 20.08 7.42 -18.39
CA ARG A 33 20.21 6.35 -17.38
C ARG A 33 19.66 6.67 -15.97
N ARG A 34 18.60 5.95 -15.59
CA ARG A 34 18.21 5.62 -14.19
C ARG A 34 17.84 6.81 -13.28
N SER A 35 17.06 7.79 -13.72
CA SER A 35 16.25 8.50 -12.72
C SER A 35 15.26 7.49 -12.13
N LYS A 36 15.42 7.14 -10.85
CA LYS A 36 14.48 6.26 -10.10
C LYS A 36 13.17 6.97 -9.78
N LYS A 37 13.08 8.27 -10.03
CA LYS A 37 11.89 9.07 -9.72
C LYS A 37 10.96 9.08 -10.94
N PRO A 38 9.65 8.84 -10.74
CA PRO A 38 8.68 8.95 -11.82
C PRO A 38 8.69 10.39 -12.35
N MET A 39 8.76 10.55 -13.67
CA MET A 39 8.72 11.84 -14.35
C MET A 39 7.62 11.81 -15.40
N ILE A 40 6.90 12.91 -15.55
CA ILE A 40 5.84 13.05 -16.56
C ILE A 40 6.42 13.79 -17.76
N LYS A 41 6.26 13.19 -18.95
CA LYS A 41 6.63 13.83 -20.21
C LYS A 41 5.57 14.84 -20.63
N LEU A 42 6.02 16.00 -21.09
CA LEU A 42 5.16 17.05 -21.65
C LEU A 42 4.91 16.84 -23.16
N PRO A 43 3.77 17.32 -23.71
CA PRO A 43 2.73 18.07 -23.00
C PRO A 43 1.78 17.16 -22.22
N TYR A 44 1.56 17.50 -20.94
CA TYR A 44 0.55 16.86 -20.10
C TYR A 44 -0.65 17.81 -19.95
N SER A 45 -1.82 17.36 -20.36
CA SER A 45 -3.07 18.14 -20.35
C SER A 45 -4.07 17.69 -19.27
N GLY A 46 -3.68 16.76 -18.40
CA GLY A 46 -4.52 16.26 -17.32
C GLY A 46 -4.52 17.14 -16.06
N PRO A 47 -5.23 16.71 -15.00
CA PRO A 47 -5.29 17.42 -13.73
C PRO A 47 -3.94 17.45 -13.01
N LYS A 48 -3.73 18.39 -12.08
CA LYS A 48 -2.49 18.50 -11.31
C LYS A 48 -2.12 17.16 -10.65
N LEU A 49 -0.91 16.67 -10.92
CA LEU A 49 -0.40 15.42 -10.38
C LEU A 49 0.42 15.64 -9.10
N TRP A 50 0.29 14.70 -8.19
CA TRP A 50 0.94 14.69 -6.88
C TRP A 50 1.62 13.34 -6.64
N ASP A 51 2.81 13.40 -6.05
CA ASP A 51 3.54 12.25 -5.54
C ASP A 51 3.12 11.99 -4.08
N LEU A 52 2.72 10.76 -3.78
CA LEU A 52 2.32 10.32 -2.45
C LEU A 52 3.56 9.87 -1.69
N TRP A 53 4.04 10.72 -0.79
CA TRP A 53 5.22 10.43 0.02
C TRP A 53 4.82 9.92 1.40
N VAL A 54 5.00 8.63 1.65
CA VAL A 54 4.64 8.01 2.94
C VAL A 54 5.68 8.37 4.01
N THR A 55 5.20 8.87 5.15
CA THR A 55 6.01 9.32 6.28
C THR A 55 5.87 8.44 7.51
N ALA A 56 4.75 7.73 7.66
CA ALA A 56 4.54 6.80 8.77
C ALA A 56 5.13 5.42 8.48
N TRP A 57 5.68 4.81 9.53
CA TRP A 57 6.24 3.48 9.53
C TRP A 57 5.70 2.70 10.73
N THR A 58 5.49 1.41 10.54
CA THR A 58 5.15 0.45 11.59
C THR A 58 6.00 -0.82 11.43
N ARG A 59 5.92 -1.70 12.42
CA ARG A 59 6.59 -2.99 12.41
C ARG A 59 5.59 -4.12 12.27
N LEU A 60 6.04 -5.16 11.57
CA LEU A 60 5.33 -6.42 11.47
C LEU A 60 5.27 -7.11 12.83
N ASP A 61 4.09 -7.60 13.21
CA ASP A 61 3.97 -8.62 14.24
C ASP A 61 4.40 -9.97 13.65
N ARG A 62 5.64 -10.39 13.93
CA ARG A 62 6.22 -11.60 13.33
C ARG A 62 5.55 -12.88 13.79
N ASP A 63 4.95 -12.89 14.97
CA ASP A 63 4.37 -14.09 15.56
C ASP A 63 2.99 -14.38 14.98
N ARG A 64 2.23 -13.32 14.64
CA ARG A 64 0.90 -13.44 14.01
C ARG A 64 0.94 -13.44 12.48
N SER A 65 1.97 -12.86 11.88
CA SER A 65 2.03 -12.70 10.43
C SER A 65 2.51 -13.95 9.69
N SER A 66 1.89 -14.23 8.56
CA SER A 66 2.29 -15.30 7.63
C SER A 66 3.42 -14.81 6.72
N VAL A 67 4.50 -14.32 7.33
CA VAL A 67 5.66 -13.77 6.64
C VAL A 67 6.88 -14.63 6.92
N THR A 68 7.49 -15.12 5.84
CA THR A 68 8.71 -15.92 5.91
C THR A 68 9.91 -15.12 5.46
N GLU A 69 10.96 -15.17 6.27
CA GLU A 69 12.26 -14.57 5.94
C GLU A 69 13.10 -15.58 5.15
N GLU A 70 13.39 -15.26 3.90
CA GLU A 70 14.30 -16.03 3.05
C GLU A 70 15.64 -15.32 2.94
N ARG A 71 16.69 -15.94 3.48
CA ARG A 71 18.06 -15.47 3.30
C ARG A 71 18.66 -16.11 2.05
N ARG A 72 19.08 -15.28 1.11
CA ARG A 72 19.77 -15.70 -0.11
C ARG A 72 21.25 -15.96 0.17
N GLU A 73 21.88 -16.74 -0.72
CA GLU A 73 23.32 -17.05 -0.65
C GLU A 73 24.22 -15.81 -0.66
N ASP A 74 23.75 -14.70 -1.24
CA ASP A 74 24.44 -13.40 -1.28
C ASP A 74 24.27 -12.58 0.02
N GLY A 75 23.66 -13.16 1.05
CA GLY A 75 23.38 -12.52 2.34
C GLY A 75 22.19 -11.56 2.34
N LYS A 76 21.53 -11.34 1.19
CA LYS A 76 20.32 -10.52 1.15
C LYS A 76 19.14 -11.25 1.76
N VAL A 77 18.35 -10.51 2.52
CA VAL A 77 17.10 -10.97 3.12
C VAL A 77 15.94 -10.55 2.23
N THR A 78 15.06 -11.50 1.92
CA THR A 78 13.79 -11.25 1.23
C THR A 78 12.65 -11.81 2.05
N TYR A 79 11.54 -11.08 2.12
CA TYR A 79 10.34 -11.51 2.83
C TYR A 79 9.29 -12.01 1.83
N LYS A 80 8.70 -13.16 2.11
CA LYS A 80 7.55 -13.71 1.39
C LYS A 80 6.34 -13.71 2.30
N VAL A 81 5.22 -13.23 1.78
CA VAL A 81 3.94 -13.18 2.50
C VAL A 81 2.98 -14.17 1.86
N SER A 82 2.30 -14.99 2.66
CA SER A 82 1.20 -15.86 2.21
C SER A 82 -0.16 -15.31 2.66
N GLY A 83 -1.24 -15.88 2.09
CA GLY A 83 -2.60 -15.59 2.51
C GLY A 83 -3.15 -14.20 2.16
N VAL A 84 -2.38 -13.36 1.46
CA VAL A 84 -2.83 -12.03 1.02
C VAL A 84 -3.66 -12.10 -0.27
N GLN A 85 -4.56 -11.13 -0.43
CA GLN A 85 -5.29 -10.94 -1.67
C GLN A 85 -4.33 -10.60 -2.82
N HIS A 86 -4.48 -11.24 -3.96
CA HIS A 86 -3.63 -10.99 -5.12
C HIS A 86 -4.33 -11.32 -6.43
N VAL A 87 -3.83 -10.75 -7.52
CA VAL A 87 -4.32 -11.03 -8.86
C VAL A 87 -3.49 -12.16 -9.46
N GLU A 88 -4.13 -13.29 -9.74
CA GLU A 88 -3.53 -14.39 -10.46
C GLU A 88 -3.91 -14.28 -11.94
N THR A 89 -2.94 -14.49 -12.83
CA THR A 89 -3.20 -14.54 -14.28
C THR A 89 -3.17 -15.99 -14.73
N SER A 90 -4.27 -16.48 -15.29
CA SER A 90 -4.39 -17.83 -15.83
C SER A 90 -4.84 -17.81 -17.28
N TRP A 91 -4.48 -18.83 -18.05
CA TRP A 91 -4.93 -18.98 -19.43
C TRP A 91 -6.32 -19.62 -19.44
N ASP A 92 -7.30 -18.93 -20.03
CA ASP A 92 -8.63 -19.47 -20.25
C ASP A 92 -8.68 -20.20 -21.60
N GLN A 93 -8.86 -21.52 -21.58
CA GLN A 93 -8.92 -22.33 -22.80
C GLN A 93 -10.20 -22.15 -23.60
N GLN A 94 -11.30 -21.66 -23.00
CA GLN A 94 -12.56 -21.46 -23.72
C GLN A 94 -12.52 -20.16 -24.52
N CYS A 95 -11.98 -19.10 -23.93
CA CYS A 95 -11.86 -17.80 -24.58
C CYS A 95 -10.52 -17.61 -25.31
N MET A 96 -9.55 -18.52 -25.12
CA MET A 96 -8.19 -18.43 -25.67
C MET A 96 -7.47 -17.12 -25.30
N GLU A 97 -7.66 -16.69 -24.05
CA GLU A 97 -7.12 -15.42 -23.53
C GLU A 97 -6.54 -15.58 -22.13
N LEU A 98 -5.61 -14.69 -21.76
CA LEU A 98 -5.13 -14.56 -20.39
C LEU A 98 -6.17 -13.82 -19.56
N VAL A 99 -6.78 -14.52 -18.60
CA VAL A 99 -7.74 -13.95 -17.66
C VAL A 99 -7.05 -13.63 -16.34
N LYS A 100 -7.40 -12.47 -15.77
CA LYS A 100 -6.96 -12.07 -14.44
C LYS A 100 -8.06 -12.38 -13.45
N ARG A 101 -7.75 -13.17 -12.42
CA ARG A 101 -8.68 -13.55 -11.36
C ARG A 101 -8.16 -13.01 -10.03
N MET A 102 -9.03 -12.35 -9.29
CA MET A 102 -8.70 -11.91 -7.93
C MET A 102 -8.84 -13.10 -6.99
N GLN A 103 -7.75 -13.49 -6.35
CA GLN A 103 -7.76 -14.49 -5.28
C GLN A 103 -8.03 -13.79 -3.95
N PRO A 104 -9.02 -14.23 -3.16
CA PRO A 104 -9.34 -13.61 -1.89
C PRO A 104 -8.25 -13.84 -0.85
N ARG A 105 -8.21 -12.97 0.16
CA ARG A 105 -7.37 -13.16 1.34
C ARG A 105 -7.82 -14.39 2.14
N ILE A 106 -6.87 -15.13 2.70
CA ILE A 106 -7.14 -16.20 3.66
C ILE A 106 -7.31 -15.57 5.05
N PRO A 107 -8.43 -15.80 5.76
CA PRO A 107 -8.60 -15.32 7.13
C PRO A 107 -7.47 -15.79 8.04
N GLU A 108 -7.08 -14.95 9.00
CA GLU A 108 -5.98 -15.23 9.96
C GLU A 108 -4.58 -15.34 9.35
N GLU A 109 -4.44 -15.22 8.03
CA GLU A 109 -3.15 -15.10 7.36
C GLU A 109 -2.88 -13.67 6.86
N GLY A 110 -1.62 -13.40 6.52
CA GLY A 110 -1.16 -12.15 5.92
C GLY A 110 -0.25 -11.33 6.83
N VAL A 111 -0.41 -10.00 6.77
CA VAL A 111 0.44 -9.01 7.43
C VAL A 111 -0.28 -8.41 8.64
N PHE A 112 0.12 -8.78 9.85
CA PHE A 112 -0.38 -8.17 11.07
C PHE A 112 0.58 -7.11 11.56
N VAL A 113 0.05 -5.95 11.96
CA VAL A 113 0.86 -4.81 12.42
C VAL A 113 0.30 -4.25 13.73
N GLN A 114 1.17 -3.60 14.49
CA GLN A 114 0.76 -2.82 15.66
C GLN A 114 -0.19 -1.68 15.27
N PRO A 115 -1.01 -1.17 16.22
CA PRO A 115 -1.92 -0.06 16.00
C PRO A 115 -1.28 1.09 15.20
N VAL A 116 -1.85 1.38 14.03
CA VAL A 116 -1.40 2.44 13.12
C VAL A 116 -2.61 3.05 12.43
N ARG A 117 -2.52 4.33 12.06
CA ARG A 117 -3.58 5.06 11.38
C ARG A 117 -3.11 5.59 10.04
N GLY A 118 -4.07 5.75 9.12
CA GLY A 118 -3.84 6.41 7.85
C GLY A 118 -3.02 5.56 6.88
N ILE A 119 -2.02 6.16 6.24
CA ILE A 119 -1.16 5.54 5.22
C ILE A 119 0.22 5.32 5.81
N PHE A 120 0.79 4.12 5.65
CA PHE A 120 2.06 3.77 6.29
C PHE A 120 2.86 2.74 5.48
N ARG A 121 4.09 2.49 5.93
CA ARG A 121 4.93 1.39 5.45
C ARG A 121 5.27 0.43 6.59
N VAL A 122 5.55 -0.82 6.22
CA VAL A 122 6.07 -1.84 7.15
C VAL A 122 7.58 -1.95 6.93
N GLU A 123 8.37 -1.88 8.01
CA GLU A 123 9.84 -1.90 7.94
C GLU A 123 10.37 -3.15 7.21
N GLU A 124 9.78 -4.31 7.47
CA GLU A 124 10.12 -5.58 6.83
C GLU A 124 9.69 -5.66 5.36
N LEU A 125 8.66 -4.90 4.97
CA LEU A 125 8.06 -4.94 3.63
C LEU A 125 8.03 -3.54 2.98
N PRO A 126 9.18 -2.86 2.82
CA PRO A 126 9.25 -1.43 2.50
C PRO A 126 8.85 -1.10 1.05
N ALA A 127 8.67 -2.12 0.20
CA ALA A 127 8.26 -1.98 -1.19
C ALA A 127 6.78 -1.64 -1.36
N TRP A 128 5.97 -1.95 -0.34
CA TRP A 128 4.52 -1.77 -0.36
C TRP A 128 4.13 -0.51 0.43
N ILE A 129 3.01 0.07 0.04
CA ILE A 129 2.33 1.14 0.78
C ILE A 129 1.04 0.53 1.31
N TYR A 130 0.82 0.69 2.61
CA TYR A 130 -0.35 0.17 3.31
C TYR A 130 -1.23 1.32 3.75
N CYS A 131 -2.50 1.04 3.96
CA CYS A 131 -3.42 1.97 4.57
C CYS A 131 -4.45 1.22 5.43
N THR A 132 -5.04 1.90 6.39
CA THR A 132 -6.15 1.34 7.17
C THR A 132 -7.45 1.29 6.35
N ASP A 133 -8.42 0.50 6.82
CA ASP A 133 -9.74 0.36 6.20
C ASP A 133 -10.49 1.69 6.09
N ASP A 134 -10.27 2.62 7.01
CA ASP A 134 -10.86 3.96 6.96
C ASP A 134 -10.41 4.72 5.71
N VAL A 135 -9.14 4.58 5.32
CA VAL A 135 -8.60 5.22 4.10
C VAL A 135 -9.16 4.54 2.85
N LYS A 136 -9.25 3.19 2.85
CA LYS A 136 -9.87 2.43 1.75
C LYS A 136 -11.31 2.88 1.54
N ARG A 137 -12.12 2.89 2.61
CA ARG A 137 -13.52 3.31 2.59
C ARG A 137 -13.68 4.73 2.05
N LEU A 138 -12.88 5.68 2.55
CA LEU A 138 -12.88 7.05 2.08
C LEU A 138 -12.62 7.14 0.55
N VAL A 139 -11.62 6.41 0.04
CA VAL A 139 -11.28 6.44 -1.39
C VAL A 139 -12.38 5.78 -2.24
N GLU A 140 -12.96 4.69 -1.76
CA GLU A 140 -14.05 3.97 -2.44
C GLU A 140 -15.36 4.79 -2.48
N GLU A 141 -15.71 5.48 -1.39
CA GLU A 141 -16.88 6.38 -1.32
C GLU A 141 -16.82 7.51 -2.35
N HIS A 142 -15.62 8.03 -2.60
CA HIS A 142 -15.37 9.05 -3.62
C HIS A 142 -15.29 8.51 -5.06
N ASN A 143 -15.40 7.18 -5.25
CA ASN A 143 -15.40 6.51 -6.56
C ASN A 143 -14.18 6.85 -7.45
N PHE A 144 -12.99 6.93 -6.86
CA PHE A 144 -11.76 7.14 -7.62
C PHE A 144 -11.42 5.91 -8.47
N THR A 145 -11.17 6.11 -9.77
CA THR A 145 -10.89 5.00 -10.73
C THR A 145 -9.41 4.68 -10.90
N ASN A 146 -8.53 5.49 -10.32
CA ASN A 146 -7.09 5.42 -10.47
C ASN A 146 -6.38 4.80 -9.26
N VAL A 147 -7.15 4.26 -8.30
CA VAL A 147 -6.65 3.59 -7.10
C VAL A 147 -7.35 2.25 -6.99
N SER A 148 -6.59 1.23 -6.59
CA SER A 148 -7.12 -0.10 -6.28
C SER A 148 -6.43 -0.61 -5.03
N PHE A 149 -7.17 -1.32 -4.19
CA PHE A 149 -6.66 -1.87 -2.94
C PHE A 149 -6.51 -3.39 -3.04
N LEU A 150 -5.56 -3.93 -2.27
CA LEU A 150 -5.44 -5.35 -2.00
C LEU A 150 -5.50 -5.56 -0.49
N GLU A 151 -6.27 -6.55 -0.06
CA GLU A 151 -6.36 -6.93 1.35
C GLU A 151 -5.12 -7.74 1.76
N MET A 152 -4.29 -7.14 2.61
CA MET A 152 -2.98 -7.69 2.97
C MET A 152 -2.94 -8.29 4.38
N GLY A 153 -3.86 -7.92 5.27
CA GLY A 153 -3.74 -8.24 6.69
C GLY A 153 -4.60 -7.35 7.58
N ASP A 154 -4.35 -7.39 8.89
CA ASP A 154 -5.12 -6.64 9.89
C ASP A 154 -4.22 -5.80 10.80
N VAL A 155 -4.77 -4.70 11.29
CA VAL A 155 -4.18 -3.94 12.40
C VAL A 155 -4.61 -4.62 13.69
N LEU A 156 -3.65 -4.91 14.57
CA LEU A 156 -3.93 -5.46 15.88
C LEU A 156 -4.59 -4.40 16.76
N ASP A 157 -5.59 -4.81 17.54
CA ASP A 157 -6.12 -3.96 18.60
C ASP A 157 -5.04 -3.71 19.66
N GLU A 158 -5.06 -2.54 20.29
CA GLU A 158 -4.25 -2.33 21.50
C GLU A 158 -4.55 -3.46 22.49
N PRO A 159 -3.53 -4.10 23.09
CA PRO A 159 -3.78 -4.99 24.19
C PRO A 159 -4.54 -4.19 25.25
N LEU A 160 -5.72 -4.69 25.64
CA LEU A 160 -6.35 -4.36 26.91
C LEU A 160 -5.38 -4.83 28.00
N ASP A 161 -4.35 -4.04 28.29
CA ASP A 161 -3.43 -4.32 29.37
C ASP A 161 -4.26 -4.37 30.66
N ASP A 162 -4.20 -5.54 31.28
CA ASP A 162 -4.37 -5.83 32.69
C ASP A 162 -4.23 -4.57 33.56
N LEU A 163 -5.36 -3.90 33.82
CA LEU A 163 -5.41 -3.01 34.97
C LEU A 163 -5.12 -3.89 36.19
N PRO A 164 -4.06 -3.62 36.97
CA PRO A 164 -3.85 -4.37 38.21
C PRO A 164 -5.12 -4.26 39.05
N PRO A 165 -5.55 -5.35 39.72
CA PRO A 165 -6.74 -5.29 40.55
C PRO A 165 -6.58 -4.15 41.53
N ILE A 166 -7.58 -3.27 41.57
CA ILE A 166 -7.68 -2.22 42.58
C ILE A 166 -7.72 -2.96 43.92
N VAL A 167 -6.59 -2.94 44.63
CA VAL A 167 -6.50 -3.52 45.98
C VAL A 167 -7.35 -2.63 46.89
N PRO A 168 -8.30 -3.19 47.65
CA PRO A 168 -9.24 -2.43 48.48
C PRO A 168 -8.58 -1.67 49.63
#